data_AF-A0A7C5HSS9-F1
#
_entry.id   AF-A0A7C5HSS9-F1
#
_cell.length_a   1.000
_cell.length_b   1.000
_cell.length_c   1.000
_cell.angle_alpha   90.00
_cell.angle_beta   90.00
_cell.angle_gamma   90.00
#
_symmetry.space_group_name_H-M   'P 1'
#
loop_
_entity.id
_entity.type
_entity.pdbx_description
1 polymer ?
#
loop_
_entity_poly.entity_id
_entity_poly.type
_entity_poly.pdbx_seq_one_letter_code
_entity_poly.pdbx_strand_id
1 'polypeptide(L)'
;VDVANYKKRREEALRKLASRLAKKVVQTGKRVKLEPMLNRERRIIHLALKNHPQVTTYSVGQEPERRVVIDLKERSKSKDNRKKPSRRNKKREQAK
;
A
#
# COMPACT_ATOMS: atom_id res chain seq x y z
N VAL A 1 4.73 -34.84 8.47
CA VAL A 1 5.03 -33.40 8.68
C VAL A 1 3.99 -32.58 7.92
N ASP A 2 3.02 -31.99 8.62
CA ASP A 2 1.78 -31.45 8.04
C ASP A 2 1.97 -30.10 7.31
N VAL A 3 2.34 -30.19 6.03
CA VAL A 3 2.49 -29.03 5.12
C VAL A 3 1.18 -28.24 4.96
N ALA A 4 0.03 -28.88 5.16
CA ALA A 4 -1.29 -28.26 5.00
C ALA A 4 -1.57 -27.17 6.04
N ASN A 5 -1.11 -27.35 7.28
CA ASN A 5 -1.38 -26.39 8.36
C ASN A 5 -0.55 -25.11 8.22
N TYR A 6 0.69 -25.21 7.73
CA TYR A 6 1.54 -24.05 7.48
C TYR A 6 0.95 -23.14 6.39
N LYS A 7 0.49 -23.73 5.28
CA LYS A 7 -0.13 -22.98 4.18
C LYS A 7 -1.36 -22.19 4.64
N LYS A 8 -2.27 -22.81 5.38
CA LYS A 8 -3.45 -22.13 5.93
C LYS A 8 -3.07 -20.98 6.87
N ARG A 9 -2.17 -21.21 7.83
CA ARG A 9 -1.72 -20.17 8.76
C ARG A 9 -1.07 -18.99 8.03
N ARG A 10 -0.28 -19.26 6.99
CA ARG A 10 0.35 -18.23 6.16
C ARG A 10 -0.68 -17.40 5.39
N GLU A 11 -1.67 -18.05 4.80
CA GLU A 11 -2.76 -17.36 4.09
C GLU A 11 -3.56 -16.42 5.01
N GLU A 12 -3.91 -16.90 6.21
CA GLU A 12 -4.59 -16.10 7.21
C GLU A 12 -3.74 -14.92 7.67
N ALA A 13 -2.43 -15.12 7.89
CA ALA A 13 -1.52 -14.05 8.25
C ALA A 13 -1.45 -12.96 7.18
N LEU A 14 -1.38 -13.34 5.89
CA LEU A 14 -1.39 -12.40 4.77
C LEU A 14 -2.70 -11.62 4.67
N ARG A 15 -3.85 -12.28 4.88
CA ARG A 15 -5.15 -11.61 4.92
C ARG A 15 -5.23 -10.59 6.07
N LYS A 16 -4.78 -10.98 7.27
CA LYS A 16 -4.73 -10.07 8.44
C LYS A 16 -3.80 -8.89 8.18
N LEU A 17 -2.64 -9.13 7.58
CA LEU A 17 -1.69 -8.08 7.20
C LEU A 17 -2.32 -7.09 6.21
N ALA A 18 -2.95 -7.60 5.15
CA ALA A 18 -3.61 -6.80 4.13
C ALA A 18 -4.68 -5.88 4.74
N SER A 19 -5.56 -6.42 5.58
CA SER A 19 -6.60 -5.65 6.28
C SER A 19 -6.01 -4.58 7.20
N ARG A 20 -4.93 -4.89 7.93
CA ARG A 20 -4.25 -3.92 8.80
C ARG A 20 -3.65 -2.76 8.00
N LEU A 21 -3.00 -3.06 6.89
CA LEU A 21 -2.40 -2.05 6.02
C LEU A 21 -3.47 -1.21 5.32
N ALA A 22 -4.57 -1.82 4.85
CA ALA A 22 -5.68 -1.09 4.27
C ALA A 22 -6.25 -0.05 5.25
N LYS A 23 -6.48 -0.42 6.51
CA LYS A 23 -6.89 0.52 7.56
C LYS A 23 -5.89 1.67 7.74
N LYS A 24 -4.59 1.37 7.74
CA LYS A 24 -3.52 2.38 7.84
C LYS A 24 -3.52 3.35 6.64
N VAL A 25 -3.71 2.84 5.43
CA VAL A 25 -3.81 3.65 4.20
C VAL A 25 -5.02 4.57 4.27
N VAL A 26 -6.18 4.07 4.71
CA VAL A 26 -7.40 4.86 4.94
C VAL A 26 -7.19 5.96 5.99
N GLN A 27 -6.52 5.66 7.10
CA GLN A 27 -6.27 6.65 8.16
C GLN A 27 -5.24 7.70 7.76
N THR A 28 -4.14 7.30 7.13
CA THR A 28 -3.01 8.20 6.82
C THR A 28 -3.18 8.95 5.51
N GLY A 29 -3.99 8.42 4.59
CA GLY A 29 -4.05 8.90 3.21
C GLY A 29 -2.84 8.54 2.36
N LYS A 30 -1.91 7.73 2.88
CA LYS A 30 -0.64 7.41 2.20
C LYS A 30 -0.64 5.97 1.71
N ARG A 31 -0.28 5.78 0.45
CA ARG A 31 -0.02 4.47 -0.14
C ARG A 31 1.07 3.71 0.63
N VAL A 32 0.90 2.40 0.76
CA VAL A 32 1.85 1.50 1.41
C VAL A 32 2.34 0.47 0.40
N LYS A 33 3.67 0.31 0.32
CA LYS A 33 4.33 -0.73 -0.47
C LYS A 33 4.65 -1.91 0.45
N LEU A 34 4.30 -3.11 0.02
CA LEU A 34 4.62 -4.35 0.72
C LEU A 34 5.98 -4.89 0.27
N GLU A 35 6.46 -5.88 1.00
CA GLU A 35 7.61 -6.69 0.62
C GLU A 35 7.33 -7.52 -0.65
N PRO A 36 8.37 -7.86 -1.45
CA PRO A 36 8.22 -8.80 -2.56
C PRO A 36 7.81 -10.16 -1.99
N MET A 37 6.87 -10.81 -2.67
CA MET A 37 6.32 -12.08 -2.23
C MET A 37 5.94 -12.91 -3.45
N LEU A 38 5.74 -14.23 -3.27
CA LEU A 38 5.41 -15.14 -4.37
C LEU A 38 4.09 -14.75 -5.05
N ASN A 39 3.92 -15.13 -6.31
CA ASN A 39 2.70 -14.85 -7.08
C ASN A 39 1.41 -15.29 -6.33
N ARG A 40 1.44 -16.47 -5.70
CA ARG A 40 0.32 -16.99 -4.88
C ARG A 40 -0.02 -16.07 -3.71
N GLU A 41 0.99 -15.57 -3.00
CA GLU A 41 0.82 -14.68 -1.85
C GLU A 41 0.26 -13.32 -2.29
N ARG A 42 0.76 -12.75 -3.38
CA ARG A 42 0.22 -11.51 -3.97
C ARG A 42 -1.25 -11.66 -4.32
N ARG A 43 -1.62 -12.78 -4.94
CA ARG A 43 -3.02 -13.08 -5.29
C ARG A 43 -3.93 -13.10 -4.06
N ILE A 44 -3.48 -13.63 -2.93
CA ILE A 44 -4.26 -13.64 -1.69
C ILE A 44 -4.55 -12.22 -1.22
N ILE A 45 -3.56 -11.32 -1.26
CA ILE A 45 -3.73 -9.91 -0.85
C ILE A 45 -4.69 -9.19 -1.81
N HIS A 46 -4.50 -9.35 -3.11
CA HIS A 46 -5.38 -8.78 -4.12
C HIS A 46 -6.83 -9.23 -3.92
N LEU A 47 -7.07 -10.52 -3.69
CA LEU A 47 -8.41 -11.06 -3.45
C LEU A 47 -8.99 -10.58 -2.11
N ALA A 48 -8.17 -10.50 -1.05
CA ALA A 48 -8.62 -10.04 0.26
C ALA A 48 -9.11 -8.59 0.24
N LEU A 49 -8.49 -7.74 -0.57
CA LEU A 49 -8.82 -6.31 -0.67
C LEU A 49 -9.66 -5.93 -1.90
N LYS A 50 -9.97 -6.88 -2.80
CA LYS A 50 -10.73 -6.64 -4.04
C LYS A 50 -12.07 -5.96 -3.79
N ASN A 51 -12.78 -6.38 -2.74
CA ASN A 51 -14.11 -5.88 -2.39
C ASN A 51 -14.07 -4.72 -1.39
N HIS A 52 -12.89 -4.18 -1.07
CA HIS A 52 -12.78 -3.11 -0.09
C HIS A 52 -13.28 -1.77 -0.68
N PRO A 53 -14.18 -1.03 0.01
CA PRO A 53 -14.85 0.15 -0.58
C PRO A 53 -13.96 1.41 -0.68
N GLN A 54 -12.80 1.42 -0.03
CA GLN A 54 -11.94 2.61 0.11
C GLN A 54 -10.50 2.42 -0.37
N VAL A 55 -10.05 1.19 -0.67
CA VAL A 55 -8.67 0.95 -1.10
C VAL A 55 -8.66 0.18 -2.41
N THR A 56 -7.58 0.32 -3.16
CA THR A 56 -7.25 -0.47 -4.33
C THR A 56 -5.87 -1.09 -4.17
N THR A 57 -5.58 -2.14 -4.94
CA THR A 57 -4.29 -2.82 -4.90
C THR A 57 -3.77 -3.06 -6.31
N TYR A 58 -2.47 -2.87 -6.51
CA TYR A 58 -1.81 -3.14 -7.78
C TYR A 58 -0.39 -3.65 -7.52
N SER A 59 0.13 -4.47 -8.44
CA SER A 59 1.49 -5.01 -8.34
C SER A 59 2.45 -4.17 -9.17
N VAL A 60 3.59 -3.79 -8.61
CA VAL A 60 4.64 -2.97 -9.25
C VAL A 60 5.97 -3.72 -9.22
N GLY A 61 6.76 -3.56 -10.28
CA GLY A 61 8.06 -4.21 -10.45
C GLY A 61 7.99 -5.49 -11.26
N GLN A 62 9.14 -6.10 -11.48
CA GLN A 62 9.31 -7.36 -12.21
C GLN A 62 9.63 -8.49 -11.23
N GLU A 63 9.34 -9.73 -11.60
CA GLU A 63 9.72 -10.90 -10.78
C GLU A 63 11.25 -10.99 -10.69
N PRO A 64 11.86 -11.30 -9.53
CA PRO A 64 11.27 -11.67 -8.23
C PRO A 64 10.94 -10.50 -7.30
N GLU A 65 11.32 -9.29 -7.67
CA GLU A 65 11.18 -8.09 -6.84
C GLU A 65 9.78 -7.44 -6.90
N ARG A 66 8.81 -8.13 -7.51
CA ARG A 66 7.48 -7.62 -7.74
C ARG A 66 6.70 -7.54 -6.42
N ARG A 67 6.27 -6.33 -6.10
CA ARG A 67 5.65 -5.94 -4.82
C ARG A 67 4.20 -5.55 -5.01
N VAL A 68 3.38 -5.75 -3.98
CA VAL A 68 2.00 -5.24 -3.95
C VAL A 68 2.00 -3.85 -3.32
N VAL A 69 1.28 -2.93 -3.95
CA VAL A 69 1.02 -1.59 -3.43
C VAL A 69 -0.45 -1.50 -3.09
N ILE A 70 -0.75 -1.03 -1.88
CA ILE A 70 -2.10 -0.71 -1.43
C ILE A 70 -2.23 0.81 -1.45
N ASP A 71 -3.25 1.28 -2.14
CA ASP A 71 -3.49 2.70 -2.36
C ASP A 71 -4.95 3.04 -2.06
N LEU A 72 -5.25 4.32 -1.88
CA LEU A 72 -6.64 4.73 -1.73
C LEU A 72 -7.37 4.62 -3.07
N LYS A 73 -8.61 4.15 -3.00
CA LYS A 73 -9.51 4.23 -4.14
C LYS A 73 -9.89 5.70 -4.29
N GLU A 74 -9.44 6.33 -5.36
CA GLU A 74 -9.83 7.70 -5.74
C GLU A 74 -11.37 7.76 -5.82
N ARG A 75 -12.03 8.17 -4.73
CA ARG A 75 -13.40 8.71 -4.82
C ARG A 75 -13.22 10.11 -5.36
N SER A 76 -13.41 10.26 -6.67
CA SER A 76 -13.82 11.50 -7.33
C SER A 76 -13.53 12.78 -6.51
N LYS A 77 -12.32 13.31 -6.66
CA LYS A 77 -11.96 14.71 -6.40
C LYS A 77 -12.67 15.39 -5.23
N SER A 78 -12.29 15.08 -4.00
CA SER A 78 -12.67 15.95 -2.87
C SER A 78 -11.61 15.91 -1.76
N LYS A 79 -10.85 17.01 -1.68
CA LYS A 79 -10.12 17.47 -0.48
C LYS A 79 -8.82 16.73 -0.09
N ASP A 80 -7.79 16.75 -0.94
CA ASP A 80 -6.42 16.83 -0.41
C ASP A 80 -5.68 18.08 -0.88
N ASN A 81 -6.01 19.16 -0.17
CA ASN A 81 -5.30 20.43 -0.13
C ASN A 81 -4.04 20.34 0.79
N ARG A 82 -3.48 19.15 1.06
CA ARG A 82 -2.22 19.02 1.80
C ARG A 82 -1.05 19.30 0.86
N LYS A 83 -0.75 20.59 0.75
CA LYS A 83 0.61 21.12 0.87
C LYS A 83 1.71 20.10 0.49
N LYS A 84 2.11 20.07 -0.78
CA LYS A 84 3.56 20.07 -1.02
C LYS A 84 4.02 21.45 -0.56
N PRO A 85 4.79 21.61 0.53
CA PRO A 85 5.50 22.87 0.71
C PRO A 85 6.37 23.02 -0.53
N SER A 86 6.04 24.00 -1.37
CA SER A 86 6.94 24.44 -2.43
C SER A 86 8.24 24.78 -1.71
N ARG A 87 9.33 24.12 -2.07
CA ARG A 87 10.67 24.52 -1.66
C ARG A 87 10.95 25.88 -2.27
N ARG A 88 10.44 26.95 -1.64
CA ARG A 88 10.73 28.32 -1.99
C ARG A 88 11.10 29.04 -0.70
N ASN A 89 12.39 29.04 -0.43
CA ASN A 89 13.04 30.23 0.12
C ASN A 89 14.35 30.44 -0.63
N LYS A 90 14.22 31.05 -1.82
CA LYS A 90 15.18 32.06 -2.26
C LYS A 90 15.00 33.23 -1.31
N LYS A 91 15.92 33.41 -0.35
CA LYS A 91 16.26 34.71 0.23
C LYS A 91 17.42 34.56 1.19
N ARG A 92 18.58 35.02 0.73
CA ARG A 92 19.41 35.96 1.49
C ARG A 92 20.34 36.67 0.50
N GLU A 93 19.73 37.66 -0.15
CA GLU A 93 20.38 38.92 -0.43
C GLU A 93 20.56 39.62 0.93
N GLN A 94 21.80 39.98 1.30
CA GLN A 94 22.19 41.29 1.86
C GLN A 94 23.60 41.25 2.49
N ALA A 95 24.39 42.25 2.07
CA ALA A 95 25.47 42.93 2.77
C ALA A 95 26.79 42.17 3.04
N LYS A 96 27.84 42.47 2.27
CA LYS A 96 28.73 43.62 2.48
C LYS A 96 29.59 43.86 1.24
#